data_AF-A0AAW1HYB5-F1
#
_entry.id   AF-A0AAW1HYB5-F1
#
_cell.length_a   1.000
_cell.length_b   1.000
_cell.length_c   1.000
_cell.angle_alpha   90.00
_cell.angle_beta   90.00
_cell.angle_gamma   90.00
#
_symmetry.space_group_name_H-M   'P 1'
#
loop_
_entity.id
_entity.type
_entity.pdbx_description
1 polymer ?
#
loop_
_entity_poly.entity_id
_entity_poly.type
_entity_poly.pdbx_seq_one_letter_code
_entity_poly.pdbx_strand_id
1 'polypeptide(L)'
;MEPRSVVARLLKARYFPNSSLLKASVGRHPSYIWQSLMEARWVLNRECRWLIGDGRSINFLSDLWTLKGPTFRVWSPRFNVNDSCVADWIEGDCWDVTKIRNHLMEDEASEVLKIPICANGEGDRLVWH
;
A
#
# COMPACT_ATOMS: atom_id res chain seq x y z
N MET A 1 -16.32 0.24 -5.57
CA MET A 1 -17.10 -0.98 -5.93
C MET A 1 -17.65 -1.57 -4.64
N GLU A 2 -18.97 -1.75 -4.53
CA GLU A 2 -19.53 -2.46 -3.38
C GLU A 2 -19.16 -3.96 -3.45
N PRO A 3 -18.41 -4.51 -2.47
CA PRO A 3 -17.90 -5.88 -2.51
C PRO A 3 -19.00 -6.96 -2.57
N ARG A 4 -20.23 -6.60 -2.21
CA ARG A 4 -21.39 -7.49 -2.13
C ARG A 4 -22.23 -7.53 -3.41
N SER A 5 -21.92 -6.70 -4.41
CA SER A 5 -22.64 -6.73 -5.69
C SER A 5 -22.44 -8.07 -6.40
N VAL A 6 -23.49 -8.58 -7.05
CA VAL A 6 -23.43 -9.79 -7.90
C VAL A 6 -22.36 -9.66 -8.98
N VAL A 7 -22.21 -8.46 -9.54
CA VAL A 7 -21.20 -8.15 -10.56
C VAL A 7 -19.79 -8.30 -10.00
N ALA A 8 -19.54 -7.77 -8.80
CA ALA A 8 -18.22 -7.87 -8.15
C ALA A 8 -17.84 -9.33 -7.84
N ARG A 9 -18.81 -10.13 -7.36
CA ARG A 9 -18.58 -11.57 -7.10
C ARG A 9 -18.34 -12.37 -8.38
N LEU A 10 -19.07 -12.07 -9.45
CA LEU A 10 -18.89 -12.74 -10.74
C LEU A 10 -17.51 -12.43 -11.34
N LEU A 11 -17.09 -11.16 -11.29
CA LEU A 11 -15.76 -10.75 -11.75
C LEU A 11 -14.65 -11.44 -10.95
N LYS A 12 -14.79 -11.50 -9.61
CA LYS A 12 -13.84 -12.23 -8.75
C LYS A 12 -13.77 -13.70 -9.13
N ALA A 13 -14.91 -14.39 -9.19
CA ALA A 13 -14.96 -15.82 -9.51
C ALA A 13 -14.34 -16.14 -10.89
N ARG A 14 -14.54 -15.25 -11.87
CA ARG A 14 -14.06 -15.45 -13.24
C ARG A 14 -12.60 -15.09 -13.45
N TYR A 15 -12.11 -14.02 -12.83
CA TYR A 15 -10.80 -13.44 -13.19
C TYR A 15 -9.76 -13.48 -12.07
N PHE A 16 -10.17 -13.54 -10.81
CA PHE A 16 -9.26 -13.56 -9.65
C PHE A 16 -9.85 -14.34 -8.46
N PRO A 17 -10.18 -15.63 -8.62
CA PRO A 17 -10.90 -16.39 -7.59
C PRO A 17 -10.10 -16.51 -6.29
N ASN A 18 -8.78 -16.69 -6.42
CA ASN A 18 -7.85 -16.92 -5.31
C ASN A 18 -6.89 -15.74 -5.07
N SER A 19 -7.15 -14.58 -5.67
CA SER A 19 -6.29 -13.40 -5.54
C SER A 19 -7.11 -12.12 -5.33
N SER A 20 -6.42 -10.98 -5.24
CA SER A 20 -7.06 -9.66 -5.19
C SER A 20 -7.06 -9.02 -6.59
N LEU A 21 -7.96 -8.06 -6.82
CA LEU A 21 -8.03 -7.30 -8.07
C LEU A 21 -6.67 -6.70 -8.48
N LEU A 22 -5.90 -6.24 -7.49
CA LEU A 22 -4.58 -5.67 -7.71
C LEU A 22 -3.56 -6.70 -8.21
N LYS A 23 -3.69 -7.96 -7.76
CA LYS A 23 -2.84 -9.10 -8.15
C LYS A 23 -3.39 -9.90 -9.34
N ALA A 24 -4.53 -9.52 -9.90
CA ALA A 24 -5.18 -10.23 -10.99
C ALA A 24 -4.38 -10.10 -12.31
N SER A 25 -4.43 -11.09 -13.19
CA SER A 25 -3.84 -10.98 -14.53
C SER A 25 -4.94 -10.77 -15.58
N VAL A 26 -4.61 -10.10 -16.68
CA VAL A 26 -5.59 -9.83 -17.77
C VAL A 26 -6.04 -11.14 -18.44
N GLY A 27 -5.19 -12.17 -18.45
CA GLY A 27 -5.48 -13.48 -19.04
C GLY A 27 -5.60 -13.43 -20.57
N ARG A 28 -6.09 -14.52 -21.18
CA ARG A 28 -6.30 -14.63 -22.63
C ARG A 28 -7.80 -14.44 -22.93
N HIS A 29 -8.14 -13.46 -23.78
CA HIS A 29 -9.52 -13.02 -24.10
C HIS A 29 -10.29 -12.41 -22.92
N PRO A 30 -9.82 -11.28 -22.37
CA PRO A 30 -10.57 -10.52 -21.38
C PRO A 30 -11.88 -9.95 -21.99
N SER A 31 -12.92 -9.82 -21.17
CA SER A 31 -14.11 -9.07 -21.59
C SER A 31 -13.79 -7.58 -21.65
N TYR A 32 -14.56 -6.80 -22.40
CA TYR A 32 -14.36 -5.35 -22.49
C TYR A 32 -14.41 -4.66 -21.11
N ILE A 33 -15.34 -5.09 -20.25
CA ILE A 33 -15.44 -4.61 -18.86
C ILE A 33 -14.17 -4.94 -18.06
N TRP A 34 -13.63 -6.16 -18.23
CA TRP A 34 -12.39 -6.56 -17.56
C TRP A 34 -11.16 -5.81 -18.08
N GLN A 35 -11.08 -5.55 -19.39
CA GLN A 35 -10.01 -4.72 -19.96
C GLN A 35 -10.05 -3.30 -19.40
N SER A 36 -11.23 -2.65 -19.44
CA SER A 36 -11.40 -1.31 -18.88
C SER A 36 -11.06 -1.26 -17.39
N LEU A 37 -11.41 -2.30 -16.62
CA LEU A 37 -11.05 -2.39 -15.21
C LEU A 37 -9.54 -2.61 -14.98
N MET A 38 -8.88 -3.36 -15.85
CA MET A 38 -7.43 -3.58 -15.81
C MET A 38 -6.64 -2.33 -16.23
N GLU A 39 -7.17 -1.54 -17.16
CA GLU A 39 -6.67 -0.21 -17.46
C GLU A 39 -6.88 0.71 -16.25
N ALA A 40 -8.06 0.77 -15.65
CA ALA A 40 -8.28 1.58 -14.45
C ALA A 40 -7.44 1.10 -13.24
N ARG A 41 -6.94 -0.13 -13.23
CA ARG A 41 -6.12 -0.69 -12.15
C ARG A 41 -4.82 0.09 -11.92
N TRP A 42 -4.18 0.62 -12.99
CA TRP A 42 -2.95 1.39 -12.78
C TRP A 42 -3.24 2.72 -12.08
N VAL A 43 -4.39 3.34 -12.36
CA VAL A 43 -4.88 4.54 -11.67
C VAL A 43 -5.19 4.21 -10.21
N LEU A 44 -5.92 3.10 -9.97
CA LEU A 44 -6.20 2.63 -8.61
C LEU A 44 -4.91 2.35 -7.82
N ASN A 45 -3.91 1.71 -8.43
CA ASN A 45 -2.62 1.47 -7.78
C ASN A 45 -1.83 2.75 -7.47
N ARG A 46 -2.06 3.85 -8.21
CA ARG A 46 -1.40 5.13 -7.98
C ARG A 46 -2.13 6.04 -7.00
N GLU A 47 -3.45 5.93 -6.93
CA GLU A 47 -4.29 6.81 -6.12
C GLU A 47 -4.78 6.18 -4.81
N CYS A 48 -4.60 4.86 -4.63
CA CYS A 48 -4.82 4.25 -3.34
C CYS A 48 -3.60 4.47 -2.43
N ARG A 49 -3.86 4.95 -1.21
CA ARG A 49 -2.85 5.13 -0.17
C ARG A 49 -3.01 4.06 0.92
N TRP A 50 -1.90 3.66 1.53
CA TRP A 50 -1.94 2.82 2.72
C TRP A 50 -2.33 3.67 3.93
N LEU A 51 -3.36 3.23 4.64
CA LEU A 51 -3.63 3.61 6.01
C LEU A 51 -2.88 2.63 6.92
N ILE A 52 -1.94 3.14 7.67
CA ILE A 52 -1.01 2.35 8.49
C ILE A 52 -1.71 1.98 9.78
N GLY A 53 -1.88 0.68 9.98
CA GLY A 53 -2.41 0.08 11.18
C GLY A 53 -1.26 -0.45 12.02
N ASP A 54 -1.11 -1.77 12.02
CA ASP A 54 -0.02 -2.47 12.69
C ASP A 54 1.31 -2.45 11.91
N GLY A 55 1.30 -1.97 10.66
CA GLY A 55 2.48 -1.82 9.81
C GLY A 55 3.12 -3.13 9.37
N ARG A 56 2.51 -4.28 9.67
CA ARG A 56 3.10 -5.62 9.42
C ARG A 56 2.93 -6.09 7.99
N SER A 57 1.96 -5.52 7.28
CA SER A 57 1.63 -5.91 5.90
C SER A 57 2.26 -4.98 4.85
N ILE A 58 2.92 -3.91 5.30
CA ILE A 58 3.52 -2.89 4.45
C ILE A 58 5.04 -3.00 4.57
N ASN A 59 5.71 -3.26 3.45
CA ASN A 59 7.15 -3.19 3.38
C ASN A 59 7.61 -1.74 3.31
N PHE A 60 8.54 -1.35 4.19
CA PHE A 60 8.94 0.04 4.35
C PHE A 60 9.57 0.64 3.08
N LEU A 61 10.28 -0.14 2.26
CA LEU A 61 10.96 0.35 1.06
C LEU A 61 10.27 -0.03 -0.25
N SER A 62 9.68 -1.24 -0.33
CA SER A 62 9.17 -1.75 -1.60
C SER A 62 7.75 -1.26 -1.91
N ASP A 63 6.97 -0.97 -0.88
CA ASP A 63 5.57 -0.57 -1.04
C ASP A 63 5.41 0.94 -1.20
N LEU A 64 4.36 1.31 -1.92
CA LEU A 64 4.03 2.69 -2.30
C LEU A 64 3.20 3.35 -1.19
N TRP A 65 3.80 3.62 -0.03
CA TRP A 65 3.08 4.16 1.13
C TRP A 65 3.48 5.60 1.50
N THR A 66 4.50 6.18 0.85
CA THR A 66 4.90 7.58 1.12
C THR A 66 4.02 8.57 0.38
N LEU A 67 3.92 9.80 0.92
CA LEU A 67 3.01 10.81 0.40
C LEU A 67 3.56 11.61 -0.79
N LYS A 68 4.87 11.48 -1.11
CA LYS A 68 5.58 12.30 -2.10
C LYS A 68 6.63 11.53 -2.89
N GLY A 69 6.88 12.03 -4.11
CA GLY A 69 7.90 11.55 -5.05
C GLY A 69 7.29 10.89 -6.29
N PRO A 70 7.96 10.91 -7.46
CA PRO A 70 7.45 10.28 -8.69
C PRO A 70 7.26 8.76 -8.54
N THR A 71 7.93 8.17 -7.56
CA THR A 71 7.93 6.74 -7.25
C THR A 71 7.18 6.39 -5.97
N PHE A 72 6.67 7.35 -5.18
CA PHE A 72 6.03 7.13 -3.86
C PHE A 72 6.78 6.13 -2.97
N ARG A 73 8.12 6.15 -3.03
CA ARG A 73 9.02 5.26 -2.31
C ARG A 73 10.08 6.07 -1.60
N VAL A 74 10.50 5.56 -0.44
CA VAL A 74 11.72 5.99 0.23
C VAL A 74 12.92 5.48 -0.57
N TRP A 75 13.89 6.36 -0.84
CA TRP A 75 15.10 6.04 -1.61
C TRP A 75 16.38 5.97 -0.75
N SER A 76 16.26 6.17 0.57
CA SER A 76 17.41 6.25 1.48
C SER A 76 18.45 5.12 1.32
N PRO A 77 19.71 5.44 0.89
CA PRO A 77 20.77 4.46 0.68
C PRO A 77 21.26 3.75 1.95
N ARG A 78 20.96 4.31 3.13
CA ARG A 78 21.41 3.81 4.45
C ARG A 78 20.45 2.78 5.06
N PHE A 79 19.46 2.33 4.31
CA PHE A 79 18.47 1.40 4.82
C PHE A 79 19.08 0.01 5.05
N ASN A 80 18.96 -0.49 6.27
CA ASN A 80 19.39 -1.84 6.61
C ASN A 80 18.26 -2.83 6.26
N VAL A 81 18.56 -3.87 5.49
CA VAL A 81 17.60 -4.85 4.94
C VAL A 81 16.81 -5.61 6.01
N ASN A 82 17.28 -5.58 7.27
CA ASN A 82 16.66 -6.29 8.37
C ASN A 82 15.32 -5.70 8.86
N ASP A 83 15.07 -4.40 8.66
CA ASP A 83 13.83 -3.73 9.08
C ASP A 83 12.85 -3.61 7.90
N SER A 84 12.43 -4.76 7.40
CA SER A 84 11.70 -4.84 6.13
C SER A 84 10.26 -4.31 6.19
N CYS A 85 9.61 -4.28 7.36
CA CYS A 85 8.21 -3.90 7.50
C CYS A 85 8.05 -2.57 8.25
N VAL A 86 6.95 -1.85 7.99
CA VAL A 86 6.62 -0.58 8.66
C VAL A 86 6.48 -0.75 10.18
N ALA A 87 6.02 -1.91 10.65
CA ALA A 87 5.91 -2.27 12.05
C ALA A 87 7.22 -2.10 12.84
N ASP A 88 8.37 -2.35 12.19
CA ASP A 88 9.69 -2.24 12.82
C ASP A 88 10.11 -0.78 13.09
N TRP A 89 9.34 0.17 12.57
CA TRP A 89 9.54 1.62 12.70
C TRP A 89 8.48 2.27 13.59
N ILE A 90 7.60 1.47 14.19
CA ILE A 90 6.53 1.91 15.09
C ILE A 90 6.87 1.45 16.51
N GLU A 91 6.78 2.38 17.46
CA GLU A 91 6.88 2.12 18.90
C GLU A 91 5.50 2.39 19.54
N GLY A 92 4.77 1.32 19.86
CA GLY A 92 3.39 1.44 20.35
C GLY A 92 2.44 1.94 19.26
N ASP A 93 1.86 3.11 19.46
CA ASP A 93 0.95 3.79 18.50
C ASP A 93 1.61 5.01 17.83
N CYS A 94 2.92 5.15 17.93
CA CYS A 94 3.67 6.27 17.38
C CYS A 94 4.92 5.82 16.61
N TRP A 95 5.38 6.68 15.70
CA TRP A 95 6.60 6.44 14.94
C TRP A 95 7.84 6.50 15.84
N ASP A 96 8.80 5.60 15.64
CA ASP A 96 10.13 5.73 16.22
C ASP A 96 10.91 6.84 15.50
N VAL A 97 10.72 8.06 16.00
CA VAL A 97 11.31 9.28 15.44
C VAL A 97 12.85 9.20 15.37
N THR A 98 13.46 8.53 16.35
CA THR A 98 14.92 8.43 16.45
C THR A 98 15.45 7.52 15.36
N LYS A 99 14.83 6.34 15.19
CA LYS A 99 15.19 5.39 14.13
C LYS A 99 14.95 6.00 12.75
N ILE A 100 13.82 6.66 12.54
CA ILE A 100 13.47 7.36 11.29
C ILE A 100 14.54 8.40 10.93
N ARG A 101 14.83 9.36 11.82
CA ARG A 101 15.78 10.45 11.53
C ARG A 101 17.22 9.97 11.33
N ASN A 102 17.61 8.86 11.95
CA ASN A 102 18.96 8.31 11.80
C ASN A 102 19.16 7.59 10.46
N HIS A 103 18.11 6.94 9.95
CA HIS A 103 18.22 6.12 8.73
C HIS A 103 17.72 6.82 7.47
N LEU A 104 16.80 7.77 7.60
CA LEU A 104 16.19 8.50 6.48
C LEU A 104 16.85 9.86 6.26
N MET A 105 16.70 10.42 5.07
CA MET A 105 17.00 11.83 4.82
C MET A 105 15.94 12.71 5.50
N GLU A 106 16.30 13.93 5.89
CA GLU A 106 15.38 14.83 6.63
C GLU A 106 14.07 15.07 5.87
N ASP A 107 14.14 15.24 4.54
CA ASP A 107 12.95 15.40 3.70
C ASP A 107 12.03 14.17 3.77
N GLU A 108 12.58 12.96 3.69
CA GLU A 108 11.81 11.70 3.76
C GLU A 108 11.27 11.45 5.16
N ALA A 109 12.09 11.68 6.20
CA ALA A 109 11.71 11.56 7.60
C ALA A 109 10.54 12.48 7.92
N SER A 110 10.58 13.74 7.46
CA SER A 110 9.52 14.71 7.69
C SER A 110 8.18 14.29 7.07
N GLU A 111 8.20 13.54 5.97
CA GLU A 111 7.00 13.05 5.29
C GLU A 111 6.45 11.79 5.98
N VAL A 112 7.31 10.85 6.37
CA VAL A 112 6.89 9.66 7.13
C VAL A 112 6.22 10.07 8.44
N LEU A 113 6.82 11.01 9.17
CA LEU A 113 6.29 11.49 10.46
C LEU A 113 4.95 12.23 10.34
N LYS A 114 4.56 12.70 9.15
CA LYS A 114 3.23 13.30 8.91
C LYS A 114 2.12 12.26 8.74
N ILE A 115 2.48 11.00 8.49
CA ILE A 115 1.50 9.95 8.26
C ILE A 115 0.91 9.52 9.60
N PRO A 116 -0.40 9.61 9.81
CA PRO A 116 -1.02 9.15 11.05
C PRO A 116 -0.99 7.61 11.11
N ILE A 117 -0.61 7.09 12.28
CA ILE A 117 -0.73 5.66 12.61
C ILE A 117 -2.09 5.45 13.28
N CYS A 118 -2.83 4.43 12.87
CA CYS A 118 -4.08 4.07 13.51
C CYS A 118 -3.83 3.33 14.84
N ALA A 119 -4.03 4.02 15.96
CA ALA A 119 -3.85 3.50 17.33
C ALA A 119 -4.87 2.42 17.77
N ASN A 120 -5.80 2.01 16.90
CA ASN A 120 -6.91 1.13 17.29
C ASN A 120 -6.61 -0.37 17.09
N GLY A 121 -5.37 -0.75 16.77
CA GLY A 121 -5.00 -2.15 16.50
C GLY A 121 -5.70 -2.76 15.27
N GLU A 122 -6.28 -1.92 14.41
CA GLU A 122 -6.80 -2.36 13.13
C GLU A 122 -5.62 -2.66 12.19
N GLY A 123 -5.66 -3.77 11.47
CA GLY A 123 -4.60 -4.11 10.50
C GLY A 123 -4.55 -3.13 9.33
N ASP A 124 -3.42 -3.10 8.62
CA ASP A 124 -3.17 -2.21 7.48
C ASP A 124 -4.27 -2.26 6.41
N ARG A 125 -4.69 -1.08 5.91
CA ARG A 125 -5.76 -0.96 4.91
C ARG A 125 -5.33 -0.10 3.74
N LEU A 126 -5.74 -0.49 2.54
CA LEU A 126 -5.61 0.35 1.35
C LEU A 126 -6.87 1.19 1.19
N VAL A 127 -6.74 2.51 1.18
CA VAL A 127 -7.86 3.46 1.08
C VAL A 127 -7.72 4.26 -0.22
N TRP A 128 -8.83 4.44 -0.94
CA TRP A 128 -8.91 5.30 -2.12
C TRP A 128 -9.24 6.73 -1.67
N HIS A 129 -8.51 7.73 -2.17
CA HIS A 129 -8.76 9.14 -1.89
C HIS A 129 -9.63 9.76 -2.99
#